data_AF-A0A3B1DB71-F1
#
_entry.id   AF-A0A3B1DB71-F1
#
_cell.length_a   1.000
_cell.length_b   1.000
_cell.length_c   1.000
_cell.angle_alpha   90.00
_cell.angle_beta   90.00
_cell.angle_gamma   90.00
#
_symmetry.space_group_name_H-M   'P 1'
#
loop_
_entity.id
_entity.type
_entity.pdbx_description
1 polymer ?
#
loop_
_entity_poly.entity_id
_entity_poly.type
_entity_poly.pdbx_seq_one_letter_code
_entity_poly.pdbx_strand_id
1 'polypeptide(L)' 'MIQLGVNIDHIATVRQARYRGVVHSRADRPEPDPVRAAHEAELGGADGIT' A
#
# COMPACT_ATOMS: atom_id res chain seq x y z
N MET A 1 20.10 1.06 -17.70
CA MET A 1 18.82 0.34 -17.78
C MET A 1 17.75 1.27 -17.24
N ILE A 2 16.54 1.29 -17.81
CA ILE A 2 15.43 2.05 -17.23
C ILE A 2 14.90 1.32 -16.00
N GLN A 3 14.43 2.05 -14.99
CA GLN A 3 13.86 1.50 -13.74
C GLN A 3 12.39 1.91 -13.60
N LEU A 4 11.57 1.02 -13.05
CA LEU A 4 10.17 1.26 -12.71
C LEU A 4 10.02 1.50 -11.21
N GLY A 5 9.60 2.71 -10.83
CA GLY A 5 9.11 3.02 -9.48
C GLY A 5 7.59 2.91 -9.43
N VAL A 6 7.03 2.21 -8.43
CA VAL A 6 5.58 2.10 -8.23
C VAL A 6 5.17 2.96 -7.03
N ASN A 7 4.35 3.98 -7.28
CA ASN A 7 3.76 4.78 -6.20
C ASN A 7 2.53 4.07 -5.60
N ILE A 8 2.50 3.92 -4.28
CA ILE A 8 1.44 3.19 -3.56
C ILE A 8 0.50 4.08 -2.75
N ASP A 9 0.58 5.41 -2.88
CA ASP A 9 -0.23 6.36 -2.10
C ASP A 9 -1.74 6.16 -2.29
N HIS A 10 -2.16 5.76 -3.48
CA HIS A 10 -3.57 5.54 -3.77
C HIS A 10 -4.14 4.26 -3.14
N ILE A 11 -3.29 3.30 -2.79
CA ILE A 11 -3.71 2.14 -1.99
C ILE A 11 -4.06 2.60 -0.58
N ALA A 12 -3.20 3.45 0.02
CA ALA A 12 -3.48 4.08 1.29
C ALA A 12 -4.74 4.97 1.23
N THR A 13 -4.96 5.68 0.12
CA THR A 13 -6.16 6.51 -0.09
C THR A 13 -7.44 5.68 0.00
N VAL A 14 -7.49 4.51 -0.66
CA VAL A 14 -8.65 3.60 -0.60
C VAL A 14 -8.87 3.08 0.83
N ARG A 15 -7.79 2.67 1.52
CA ARG A 15 -7.86 2.23 2.91
C ARG A 15 -8.45 3.31 3.81
N GLN A 16 -7.94 4.55 3.73
CA GLN A 16 -8.41 5.64 4.58
C GLN A 16 -9.84 6.07 4.28
N ALA A 17 -10.26 6.00 3.01
CA ALA A 17 -11.66 6.24 2.66
C ALA A 17 -12.59 5.22 3.33
N ARG A 18 -12.19 3.94 3.40
CA ARG A 18 -12.99 2.87 4.01
C ARG A 18 -13.07 2.98 5.54
N TYR A 19 -11.97 3.32 6.20
CA TYR A 19 -11.88 3.29 7.68
C TYR A 19 -11.90 4.67 8.35
N ARG A 20 -12.42 5.69 7.66
CA ARG A 20 -12.50 7.05 8.20
C ARG A 20 -13.22 7.09 9.55
N GLY A 21 -12.53 7.56 10.59
CA GLY A 21 -13.10 7.71 11.94
C GLY A 21 -13.03 6.47 12.83
N VAL A 22 -12.42 5.38 12.36
CA VAL A 22 -12.15 4.19 13.18
C VAL A 22 -10.83 4.37 13.91
N VAL A 23 -10.83 4.18 15.24
CA VAL A 23 -9.59 4.08 16.02
C VAL A 23 -9.05 2.67 15.87
N HIS A 24 -7.98 2.52 15.09
CA HIS A 24 -7.35 1.22 14.90
C HIS A 24 -6.44 0.90 16.09
N SER A 25 -6.67 -0.28 16.68
CA SER A 25 -5.72 -0.95 17.55
C SER A 25 -4.62 -1.61 16.72
N ARG A 26 -3.51 -1.99 17.38
CA ARG A 26 -2.45 -2.78 16.75
C ARG A 26 -2.91 -4.15 16.22
N ALA A 27 -4.07 -4.65 16.65
CA ALA A 27 -4.62 -5.92 16.16
C ALA A 27 -5.41 -5.77 14.86
N ASP A 28 -5.82 -4.54 14.51
CA ASP A 28 -6.59 -4.27 13.30
C ASP A 28 -5.69 -4.36 12.06
N ARG A 29 -6.17 -5.07 11.03
CA ARG A 29 -5.51 -5.18 9.72
C ARG A 29 -6.39 -4.53 8.65
N PRO A 30 -6.42 -3.18 8.59
CA PRO A 30 -7.28 -2.46 7.67
C PRO A 30 -6.82 -2.64 6.21
N GLU A 31 -7.70 -3.21 5.40
CA GLU A 31 -7.46 -3.44 3.97
C GLU A 31 -7.95 -2.29 3.06
N PRO A 32 -7.25 -1.96 1.97
CA PRO A 32 -6.04 -2.64 1.48
C PRO A 32 -4.77 -2.25 2.25
N ASP A 33 -3.87 -3.21 2.50
CA ASP A 33 -2.56 -2.96 3.11
C ASP A 33 -1.51 -2.45 2.09
N PRO A 34 -1.02 -1.20 2.21
CA PRO A 34 0.03 -0.67 1.35
C PRO A 34 1.37 -1.40 1.49
N VAL A 35 1.68 -2.00 2.66
CA VAL A 35 2.94 -2.74 2.84
C VAL A 35 2.91 -4.03 2.03
N ARG A 36 1.79 -4.76 2.10
CA ARG A 36 1.58 -5.93 1.25
C ARG A 36 1.60 -5.55 -0.24
N ALA A 37 1.01 -4.42 -0.61
CA ALA A 37 1.02 -3.96 -2.00
C ALA A 37 2.43 -3.57 -2.50
N ALA A 38 3.28 -3.01 -1.64
CA ALA A 38 4.69 -2.76 -1.96
C ALA A 38 5.40 -4.08 -2.34
N HIS A 39 5.22 -5.12 -1.52
CA HIS A 39 5.81 -6.43 -1.76
C HIS A 39 5.25 -7.08 -3.04
N GLU A 40 3.95 -6.95 -3.30
CA GLU A 40 3.34 -7.43 -4.55
C GLU A 40 3.84 -6.66 -5.78
N ALA A 41 4.13 -5.36 -5.66
CA ALA A 41 4.70 -4.55 -6.73
C ALA A 41 6.16 -4.95 -7.05
N GLU A 42 6.98 -5.20 -6.04
CA GLU A 42 8.34 -5.72 -6.22
C GLU A 42 8.32 -7.11 -6.89
N LEU A 43 7.46 -8.02 -6.43
CA LEU A 43 7.25 -9.33 -7.09
C LEU A 43 6.73 -9.18 -8.53
N GLY A 44 6.01 -8.09 -8.81
CA GLY A 44 5.52 -7.71 -10.13
C GLY A 44 6.57 -7.08 -11.05
N GLY A 45 7.80 -6.88 -10.57
CA GLY A 45 8.92 -6.34 -11.37
C GLY A 45 9.19 -4.85 -11.16
N ALA A 46 8.68 -4.24 -10.10
CA ALA A 46 9.12 -2.90 -9.70
C ALA A 46 10.58 -2.93 -9.22
N ASP A 47 11.36 -1.93 -9.63
CA ASP A 47 12.73 -1.73 -9.17
C ASP A 47 12.78 -0.90 -7.87
N GLY A 48 11.68 -0.24 -7.52
CA GLY A 48 11.53 0.53 -6.28
C GLY A 48 10.09 0.95 -6.00
N ILE A 49 9.83 1.38 -4.77
CA ILE A 49 8.52 1.82 -4.27
C ILE A 49 8.59 3.31 -3.91
N THR A 50 7.49 4.03 -4.14
CA THR A 50 7.31 5.44 -3.77
C THR A 50 6.02 5.64 -3.00
#